data_AF-A0A4S4CVX1-F1
#
_entry.id   AF-A0A4S4CVX1-F1
#
_cell.length_a   1.000
_cell.length_b   1.000
_cell.length_c   1.000
_cell.angle_alpha   90.00
_cell.angle_beta   90.00
_cell.angle_gamma   90.00
#
_symmetry.space_group_name_H-M   'P 1'
#
loop_
_entity.id
_entity.type
_entity.pdbx_description
1 polymer ?
#
loop_
_entity_poly.entity_id
_entity_poly.type
_entity_poly.pdbx_seq_one_letter_code
_entity_poly.pdbx_strand_id
1 'polypeptide(L)'
;MDVVFVEKILRVQPNVKKLYLLLRASDAHSASQRLHNEVISKDLFRVVREKLGANLNSLISEKVTPVAGDITCKNLGVKDSNLVERMWREVDVVVNLAATTNFEERYDVALLLNTLGAKLVLDFAKKCANIKMLLHISTG
;
A
#
# COMPACT_ATOMS: atom_id res chain seq x y z
N MET A 1 -6.18 1.81 4.69
CA MET A 1 -5.44 2.36 3.54
C MET A 1 -5.53 3.88 3.63
N ASP A 2 -4.41 4.59 3.60
CA ASP A 2 -4.42 6.06 3.68
C ASP A 2 -4.54 6.67 2.28
N VAL A 3 -5.72 7.19 1.96
CA VAL A 3 -6.06 7.78 0.66
C VAL A 3 -5.28 9.08 0.42
N VAL A 4 -4.95 9.83 1.48
CA VAL A 4 -4.20 11.09 1.40
C VAL A 4 -2.76 10.83 1.01
N PHE A 5 -2.15 9.78 1.57
CA PHE A 5 -0.78 9.40 1.21
C PHE A 5 -0.67 9.06 -0.28
N VAL A 6 -1.59 8.24 -0.81
CA VAL A 6 -1.58 7.87 -2.24
C VAL A 6 -1.78 9.09 -3.14
N GLU A 7 -2.74 9.96 -2.83
CA GLU A 7 -2.96 11.22 -3.55
C GLU A 7 -1.68 12.06 -3.61
N LYS A 8 -1.01 12.23 -2.46
CA LYS A 8 0.15 13.10 -2.35
C LYS A 8 1.34 12.54 -3.14
N ILE A 9 1.57 11.23 -3.08
CA ILE A 9 2.60 10.60 -3.92
C ILE A 9 2.33 10.86 -5.41
N LEU A 10 1.10 10.64 -5.86
CA LEU A 10 0.74 10.83 -7.28
C LEU A 10 0.84 12.30 -7.72
N ARG A 11 0.51 13.25 -6.84
CA ARG A 11 0.52 14.68 -7.16
C ARG A 11 1.90 15.34 -7.06
N VAL A 12 2.71 14.99 -6.06
CA VAL A 12 3.95 15.74 -5.76
C VAL A 12 5.24 14.94 -5.87
N GLN A 13 5.19 13.63 -6.11
CA GLN A 13 6.38 12.78 -6.26
C GLN A 13 6.49 12.19 -7.67
N PRO A 14 6.86 13.00 -8.69
CA PRO A 14 6.94 12.54 -10.08
C PRO A 14 8.00 11.44 -10.29
N ASN A 15 9.05 11.42 -9.46
CA ASN A 15 10.17 10.48 -9.55
C ASN A 15 9.84 9.08 -9.01
N VAL A 16 8.71 8.92 -8.31
CA VAL A 16 8.23 7.58 -7.93
C VAL A 16 7.79 6.87 -9.20
N LYS A 17 8.54 5.83 -9.57
CA LYS A 17 8.28 5.00 -10.74
C LYS A 17 7.06 4.12 -10.54
N LYS A 18 6.94 3.51 -9.35
CA LYS A 18 5.89 2.55 -9.05
C LYS A 18 5.57 2.51 -7.56
N LEU A 19 4.29 2.34 -7.27
CA LEU A 19 3.69 2.21 -5.95
C LEU A 19 2.95 0.87 -5.89
N TYR A 20 3.51 -0.08 -5.14
CA TYR A 20 2.82 -1.30 -4.78
C TYR A 20 1.90 -1.01 -3.59
N LEU A 21 0.60 -0.99 -3.84
CA LEU A 21 -0.40 -0.67 -2.83
C LEU A 21 -1.04 -1.95 -2.30
N LEU A 22 -0.63 -2.39 -1.11
CA LEU A 22 -1.22 -3.55 -0.47
C LEU A 22 -2.66 -3.24 -0.02
N LEU A 23 -3.61 -4.04 -0.49
CA LEU A 23 -5.02 -3.93 -0.20
C LEU A 23 -5.55 -5.27 0.32
N ARG A 24 -6.29 -5.21 1.44
CA ARG A 24 -6.96 -6.40 1.97
C ARG A 24 -8.09 -6.81 1.03
N ALA A 25 -7.84 -7.86 0.27
CA ALA A 25 -8.69 -8.40 -0.79
C ALA A 25 -8.36 -9.89 -1.02
N SER A 26 -9.31 -10.65 -1.58
CA SER A 26 -9.15 -12.08 -1.85
C SER A 26 -8.21 -12.39 -3.02
N ASP A 27 -8.17 -11.49 -4.00
CA ASP A 27 -7.51 -11.64 -5.29
C ASP A 27 -7.24 -10.28 -5.95
N ALA A 28 -6.49 -10.29 -7.05
CA ALA A 28 -6.09 -9.10 -7.80
C ALA A 28 -7.26 -8.31 -8.39
N HIS A 29 -8.35 -8.98 -8.78
CA HIS A 29 -9.53 -8.31 -9.32
C HIS A 29 -10.22 -7.50 -8.22
N SER A 30 -10.43 -8.12 -7.06
CA SER A 30 -10.99 -7.50 -5.87
C SER A 30 -10.12 -6.35 -5.35
N ALA A 31 -8.79 -6.50 -5.39
CA ALA A 31 -7.87 -5.42 -5.03
C ALA A 31 -7.98 -4.23 -6.01
N SER A 32 -8.12 -4.49 -7.31
CA SER A 32 -8.28 -3.45 -8.34
C SER A 32 -9.61 -2.72 -8.20
N GLN A 33 -10.70 -3.45 -7.95
CA GLN A 33 -12.01 -2.85 -7.67
C GLN A 33 -11.98 -1.98 -6.41
N ARG A 34 -11.31 -2.46 -5.35
CA ARG A 34 -11.13 -1.71 -4.10
C ARG A 34 -10.32 -0.43 -4.32
N LEU A 35 -9.22 -0.49 -5.09
CA LEU A 35 -8.45 0.69 -5.48
C LEU A 35 -9.35 1.73 -6.17
N HIS A 36 -10.14 1.30 -7.14
CA HIS A 36 -11.04 2.20 -7.86
C HIS A 36 -12.04 2.86 -6.91
N ASN A 37 -12.76 2.07 -6.11
CA ASN A 37 -13.87 2.55 -5.30
C ASN A 37 -13.42 3.36 -4.06
N GLU A 38 -12.34 2.94 -3.40
CA GLU A 38 -11.89 3.55 -2.14
C GLU A 38 -10.90 4.69 -2.35
N VAL A 39 -10.24 4.75 -3.52
CA VAL A 39 -9.15 5.70 -3.79
C VAL A 39 -9.54 6.62 -4.92
N ILE A 40 -9.70 6.07 -6.12
CA ILE A 40 -9.88 6.86 -7.34
C ILE A 40 -11.22 7.59 -7.32
N SER A 41 -12.30 6.94 -6.89
CA SER A 41 -13.64 7.53 -6.89
C SER A 41 -13.87 8.58 -5.80
N LYS A 42 -12.94 8.80 -4.87
CA LYS A 42 -13.12 9.78 -3.79
C LYS A 42 -12.94 11.22 -4.27
N ASP A 43 -13.65 12.16 -3.64
CA ASP A 43 -13.54 13.61 -3.92
C ASP A 43 -12.15 14.17 -3.63
N LEU A 44 -11.37 13.50 -2.77
CA LEU A 44 -9.99 13.87 -2.49
C LEU A 44 -9.13 13.88 -3.76
N PHE A 45 -9.46 13.03 -4.74
CA PHE A 45 -8.78 13.00 -6.03
C PHE A 45 -9.29 14.06 -7.02
N ARG A 46 -10.23 14.94 -6.63
CA ARG A 46 -10.73 16.01 -7.50
C ARG A 46 -9.59 16.92 -7.98
N VAL A 47 -8.71 17.34 -7.09
CA VAL A 47 -7.56 18.21 -7.45
C VAL A 47 -6.60 17.50 -8.41
N VAL A 48 -6.37 16.21 -8.21
CA VAL A 48 -5.54 15.39 -9.09
C VAL A 48 -6.21 15.18 -10.45
N ARG A 49 -7.53 14.94 -10.47
CA ARG A 49 -8.37 14.89 -11.68
C ARG A 49 -8.34 16.19 -12.46
N GLU A 50 -8.49 17.33 -11.80
CA GLU A 50 -8.47 18.65 -12.43
C GLU A 50 -7.09 18.98 -13.02
N LYS A 51 -6.00 18.59 -12.34
CA LYS A 51 -4.64 18.84 -12.83
C LYS A 51 -4.18 17.90 -13.94
N LEU A 52 -4.60 16.63 -13.90
CA LEU A 52 -4.13 15.60 -14.84
C LEU A 52 -5.15 15.27 -15.94
N GLY A 53 -6.41 15.66 -15.77
CA GLY A 53 -7.48 15.48 -16.75
C GLY A 53 -7.63 14.02 -17.20
N ALA A 54 -7.75 13.83 -18.52
CA ALA A 54 -7.89 12.51 -19.16
C ALA A 54 -6.70 11.55 -18.90
N ASN A 55 -5.52 12.08 -18.52
CA ASN A 55 -4.32 11.28 -18.29
C ASN A 55 -4.30 10.60 -16.91
N LEU A 56 -5.25 10.92 -16.02
CA LEU A 56 -5.24 10.39 -14.66
C LEU A 56 -5.29 8.85 -14.63
N ASN A 57 -6.22 8.25 -15.38
CA ASN A 57 -6.39 6.79 -15.35
C ASN A 57 -5.16 6.07 -15.91
N SER A 58 -4.52 6.65 -16.93
CA SER A 58 -3.27 6.14 -17.49
C SER A 58 -2.13 6.24 -16.47
N LEU A 59 -1.96 7.40 -15.82
CA LEU A 59 -0.93 7.62 -14.80
C LEU A 59 -1.12 6.71 -13.58
N ILE A 60 -2.36 6.50 -13.12
CA ILE A 60 -2.64 5.58 -12.02
C ILE A 60 -2.33 4.14 -12.44
N SER A 61 -2.72 3.72 -13.64
CA SER A 61 -2.45 2.36 -14.12
C SER A 61 -0.96 2.09 -14.32
N GLU A 62 -0.19 3.11 -14.70
CA GLU A 62 1.26 3.03 -14.85
C GLU A 62 1.97 3.01 -13.49
N LYS A 63 1.58 3.91 -12.57
CA LYS A 63 2.30 4.12 -11.32
C LYS A 63 1.80 3.28 -10.16
N VAL A 64 0.54 2.87 -10.12
CA VAL A 64 -0.05 2.18 -8.96
C VAL A 64 -0.38 0.74 -9.34
N THR A 65 0.23 -0.21 -8.62
CA THR A 65 -0.10 -1.62 -8.72
C THR A 65 -0.83 -2.04 -7.44
N PRO A 66 -2.15 -2.30 -7.48
CA PRO A 66 -2.85 -2.87 -6.33
C PRO A 66 -2.38 -4.30 -6.10
N VAL A 67 -2.08 -4.63 -4.85
CA VAL A 67 -1.59 -5.94 -4.43
C VAL A 67 -2.56 -6.51 -3.41
N ALA A 68 -3.22 -7.62 -3.74
CA ALA A 68 -4.06 -8.33 -2.78
C ALA A 68 -3.20 -8.99 -1.70
N GLY A 69 -3.45 -8.65 -0.43
CA GLY A 69 -2.74 -9.25 0.69
C GLY A 69 -3.11 -8.69 2.06
N ASP A 70 -2.45 -9.21 3.08
CA ASP A 70 -2.67 -8.88 4.48
C ASP A 70 -1.34 -8.83 5.24
N ILE A 71 -1.10 -7.75 5.98
CA ILE A 71 0.14 -7.54 6.74
C ILE A 71 0.34 -8.57 7.85
N THR A 72 -0.73 -9.24 8.31
CA THR A 72 -0.68 -10.28 9.34
C THR A 72 -0.19 -11.63 8.81
N CYS A 73 0.06 -11.72 7.50
CA CYS A 73 0.50 -12.93 6.83
C CYS A 73 1.94 -12.85 6.35
N LYS A 74 2.63 -14.00 6.30
CA LYS A 74 3.97 -14.11 5.72
C LYS A 74 3.96 -13.61 4.27
N ASN A 75 5.03 -12.90 3.89
CA ASN A 75 5.14 -12.23 2.59
C ASN A 75 3.90 -11.36 2.26
N LEU A 76 3.32 -10.73 3.30
CA LEU A 76 2.15 -9.86 3.19
C LEU A 76 0.90 -10.57 2.63
N GLY A 77 0.81 -11.90 2.74
CA GLY A 77 -0.34 -12.67 2.24
C GLY A 77 -0.46 -12.72 0.71
N VAL A 78 0.56 -12.27 -0.02
CA VAL A 78 0.56 -12.26 -1.48
C VAL A 78 0.78 -13.69 -1.98
N LYS A 79 -0.20 -14.21 -2.72
CA LYS A 79 -0.21 -15.59 -3.23
C LYS A 79 0.69 -15.79 -4.45
N ASP A 80 0.86 -14.76 -5.28
CA ASP A 80 1.69 -14.81 -6.47
C ASP A 80 3.18 -14.66 -6.11
N SER A 81 3.93 -15.77 -6.20
CA SER A 81 5.37 -15.81 -5.90
C SER A 81 6.20 -14.94 -6.85
N ASN A 82 5.83 -14.86 -8.13
CA ASN A 82 6.54 -14.03 -9.11
C ASN A 82 6.37 -12.54 -8.78
N LEU A 83 5.17 -12.15 -8.33
CA LEU A 83 4.92 -10.80 -7.84
C LEU A 83 5.74 -10.48 -6.59
N VAL A 84 5.82 -11.41 -5.63
CA VAL A 84 6.64 -11.25 -4.42
C VAL A 84 8.12 -11.04 -4.78
N GLU A 85 8.69 -11.88 -5.63
CA GLU A 85 10.08 -11.76 -6.08
C GLU A 85 10.34 -10.46 -6.86
N ARG A 86 9.36 -10.02 -7.66
CA ARG A 86 9.43 -8.72 -8.32
C ARG A 86 9.49 -7.58 -7.31
N MET A 87 8.60 -7.58 -6.31
CA MET A 87 8.62 -6.55 -5.27
C MET A 87 9.93 -6.55 -4.49
N TRP A 88 10.51 -7.72 -4.16
CA TRP A 88 11.82 -7.77 -3.52
C TRP A 88 12.93 -7.13 -4.36
N ARG A 89 12.84 -7.15 -5.69
CA ARG A 89 13.84 -6.49 -6.55
C ARG A 89 13.60 -4.99 -6.71
N GLU A 90 12.33 -4.58 -6.82
CA GLU A 90 11.94 -3.22 -7.22
C GLU A 90 11.69 -2.26 -6.03
N VAL A 91 11.40 -2.77 -4.84
CA VAL A 91 11.02 -1.92 -3.70
C VAL A 91 12.25 -1.30 -3.03
N ASP A 92 12.36 0.03 -3.13
CA ASP A 92 13.36 0.84 -2.42
C ASP A 92 12.89 1.31 -1.04
N VAL A 93 11.59 1.53 -0.86
CA VAL A 93 11.01 2.10 0.36
C VAL A 93 9.74 1.36 0.71
N VAL A 94 9.63 0.96 1.98
CA VAL A 94 8.41 0.38 2.54
C VAL A 94 7.80 1.37 3.52
N VAL A 95 6.52 1.70 3.33
CA VAL A 95 5.77 2.57 4.23
C VAL A 95 4.65 1.77 4.88
N ASN A 96 4.79 1.48 6.17
CA ASN A 96 3.76 0.82 6.95
C ASN A 96 2.88 1.86 7.65
N LEU A 97 1.75 2.17 7.01
CA LEU A 97 0.68 3.04 7.53
C LEU A 97 -0.44 2.24 8.21
N ALA A 98 -0.30 0.92 8.33
CA ALA A 98 -1.37 0.02 8.75
C ALA A 98 -1.56 -0.05 10.27
N ALA A 99 -1.48 1.10 10.95
CA ALA A 99 -1.95 1.23 12.31
C ALA A 99 -3.48 1.34 12.30
N THR A 100 -4.16 0.47 13.02
CA THR A 100 -5.55 0.70 13.42
C THR A 100 -5.53 1.79 14.49
N THR A 101 -6.17 2.93 14.23
CA THR A 101 -6.40 3.99 15.25
C THR A 101 -7.72 3.76 15.98
N ASN A 102 -8.31 2.57 15.84
CA ASN A 102 -9.62 2.26 16.34
C ASN A 102 -9.49 1.79 17.81
N PHE A 103 -9.67 2.73 18.74
CA PHE A 103 -9.57 2.49 20.19
C PHE A 103 -10.61 1.50 20.76
N GLU A 104 -11.56 1.03 19.94
CA GLU A 104 -12.59 0.05 20.31
C GLU A 104 -12.31 -1.38 19.79
N GLU A 105 -11.20 -1.62 19.09
CA GLU A 105 -10.81 -2.99 18.75
C GLU A 105 -10.28 -3.70 20.00
N ARG A 106 -10.74 -4.94 20.23
CA ARG A 106 -10.23 -5.76 21.34
C ARG A 106 -8.70 -5.81 21.29
N TYR A 107 -8.07 -5.75 22.46
CA TYR A 107 -6.61 -5.74 22.63
C TYR A 107 -5.85 -6.81 21.84
N ASP A 108 -6.46 -7.98 21.60
CA ASP A 108 -5.87 -9.06 20.80
C ASP A 108 -5.72 -8.70 19.32
N VAL A 109 -6.66 -7.94 18.74
CA VAL A 109 -6.60 -7.48 17.34
C VAL A 109 -5.55 -6.37 17.18
N ALA A 110 -5.49 -5.43 18.14
CA ALA A 110 -4.49 -4.38 18.16
C ALA A 110 -3.06 -4.93 18.31
N LEU A 111 -2.85 -5.93 19.17
CA LEU A 111 -1.56 -6.60 19.32
C LEU A 111 -1.13 -7.33 18.03
N LEU A 112 -2.07 -8.02 17.38
CA LEU A 112 -1.81 -8.78 16.14
C LEU A 112 -1.42 -7.85 14.98
N LEU A 113 -2.15 -6.75 14.78
CA LEU A 113 -1.87 -5.82 13.69
C LEU A 113 -0.62 -4.97 13.97
N ASN A 114 -0.53 -4.38 15.16
CA ASN A 114 0.53 -3.41 15.46
C ASN A 114 1.87 -4.09 15.75
N THR A 115 1.88 -5.31 16.31
CA THR A 115 3.13 -6.01 16.66
C THR A 115 3.52 -7.05 15.62
N LEU A 116 2.64 -8.00 15.32
CA LEU A 116 2.96 -9.08 14.37
C LEU A 116 2.93 -8.56 12.93
N GLY A 117 1.99 -7.69 12.58
CA GLY A 117 1.94 -7.05 11.26
C GLY A 117 3.19 -6.21 10.97
N ALA A 118 3.63 -5.37 11.92
CA ALA A 118 4.86 -4.60 11.77
C ALA A 118 6.10 -5.50 11.60
N LYS A 119 6.18 -6.62 12.36
CA LYS A 119 7.25 -7.61 12.21
C LYS A 119 7.25 -8.25 10.82
N LEU A 120 6.11 -8.68 10.32
CA LEU A 120 6.02 -9.32 9.00
C LEU A 120 6.33 -8.35 7.86
N VAL A 121 5.98 -7.08 8.01
CA VAL A 121 6.40 -6.01 7.09
C VAL A 121 7.92 -5.81 7.14
N LEU A 122 8.53 -5.82 8.33
CA LEU A 122 9.99 -5.76 8.47
C LEU A 122 10.67 -6.98 7.82
N ASP A 123 10.14 -8.18 8.04
CA ASP A 123 10.67 -9.42 7.45
C ASP A 123 10.55 -9.41 5.93
N PHE A 124 9.49 -8.80 5.38
CA PHE A 124 9.36 -8.56 3.95
C PHE A 124 10.41 -7.55 3.46
N ALA A 125 10.55 -6.41 4.14
CA ALA A 125 11.48 -5.33 3.77
C ALA A 125 12.94 -5.81 3.77
N LYS A 126 13.32 -6.68 4.71
CA LYS A 126 14.67 -7.30 4.77
C LYS A 126 15.01 -8.16 3.55
N LYS A 127 14.00 -8.65 2.81
CA LYS A 127 14.21 -9.42 1.58
C LYS A 127 14.32 -8.53 0.34
N CYS A 128 13.99 -7.25 0.45
CA CYS A 128 14.12 -6.32 -0.66
C CYS A 128 15.59 -6.00 -0.91
N ALA A 129 16.05 -6.22 -2.14
CA ALA A 129 17.45 -6.13 -2.55
C ALA A 129 18.02 -4.70 -2.43
N ASN A 130 17.16 -3.69 -2.58
CA ASN A 130 17.55 -2.28 -2.63
C ASN A 130 16.87 -1.45 -1.52
N ILE A 131 16.52 -2.07 -0.39
CA ILE A 131 15.80 -1.37 0.68
C ILE A 131 16.65 -0.21 1.23
N LYS A 132 16.11 1.01 1.12
CA LYS A 132 16.71 2.24 1.63
C LYS A 132 16.06 2.71 2.91
N MET A 133 14.75 2.44 3.07
CA MET A 133 13.97 2.90 4.21
C MET A 133 12.76 2.01 4.48
N LEU A 134 12.53 1.74 5.76
CA LEU A 134 11.25 1.28 6.28
C LEU A 134 10.68 2.39 7.18
N LEU A 135 9.60 3.03 6.74
CA LEU A 135 8.87 4.01 7.54
C LEU A 135 7.68 3.32 8.21
N HIS A 136 7.73 3.16 9.53
CA HIS A 136 6.60 2.68 10.31
C HIS A 136 5.97 3.85 11.06
N ILE A 137 4.69 4.10 10.82
CA ILE A 137 3.94 5.11 11.55
C ILE A 137 3.25 4.42 12.73
N SER A 138 3.56 4.91 13.93
CA SER A 138 2.97 4.47 15.20
C SER A 138 2.15 5.61 15.81
N THR A 139 1.27 5.29 16.75
CA THR A 139 0.49 6.25 17.54
C THR A 139 0.99 6.26 18.98
N GLY A 140 1.16 7.44 19.57
CA GLY A 140 1.45 7.64 20.99
C GLY A 140 0.20 7.89 21.81
#